data_AF-A0A9D5RTT5-F1
#
_entry.id   AF-A0A9D5RTT5-F1
#
_cell.length_a   1.000
_cell.length_b   1.000
_cell.length_c   1.000
_cell.angle_alpha   90.00
_cell.angle_beta   90.00
_cell.angle_gamma   90.00
#
_symmetry.space_group_name_H-M   'P 1'
#
loop_
_entity.id
_entity.type
_entity.pdbx_description
1 polymer ?
#
loop_
_entity_poly.entity_id
_entity_poly.type
_entity_poly.pdbx_seq_one_letter_code
_entity_poly.pdbx_strand_id
1 'polypeptide(L)'
;MATKEMKVYEIINDKAGSNMFVQGLSGALGFPFTLFADAGVFFTHYGPMLNSIREIYGMDKAEEGALKTIFSGCGKEVIADLVADKIIGNIPLVGIPANVVCAQAMTWRLGILFGMLSSRGEEINPVNVGKTVRMIRKAFPQSNPLLFKKPRMETVEKLLSAVEGLEFKAYENKIDFILDALG
;
A
#
# COMPACT_ATOMS: atom_id res chain seq x y z
N MET A 1 -20.86 -7.16 -14.57
CA MET A 1 -20.51 -7.46 -13.16
C MET A 1 -19.13 -6.86 -12.92
N ALA A 2 -18.92 -6.09 -11.85
CA ALA A 2 -17.59 -5.51 -11.57
C ALA A 2 -16.60 -6.63 -11.22
N THR A 3 -15.39 -6.60 -11.79
CA THR A 3 -14.34 -7.58 -11.49
C THR A 3 -13.82 -7.40 -10.05
N LYS A 4 -13.07 -8.38 -9.53
CA LYS A 4 -12.48 -8.26 -8.19
C LYS A 4 -11.51 -7.08 -8.12
N GLU A 5 -10.73 -6.88 -9.17
CA GLU A 5 -9.73 -5.82 -9.31
C GLU A 5 -10.38 -4.43 -9.30
N MET A 6 -11.53 -4.28 -9.98
CA MET A 6 -12.33 -3.05 -9.95
C MET A 6 -12.74 -2.68 -8.53
N LYS A 7 -13.28 -3.66 -7.79
CA LYS A 7 -13.70 -3.46 -6.40
C LYS A 7 -12.52 -3.10 -5.49
N VAL A 8 -11.38 -3.77 -5.65
CA VAL A 8 -10.15 -3.45 -4.92
C VAL A 8 -9.72 -2.01 -5.21
N TYR A 9 -9.69 -1.61 -6.48
CA TYR A 9 -9.33 -0.25 -6.88
C TYR A 9 -10.26 0.82 -6.29
N GLU A 10 -11.56 0.56 -6.26
CA GLU A 10 -12.56 1.45 -5.66
C GLU A 10 -12.34 1.64 -4.16
N ILE A 11 -12.11 0.56 -3.40
CA ILE A 11 -11.80 0.64 -1.95
C ILE A 11 -10.57 1.52 -1.71
N ILE A 12 -9.50 1.32 -2.49
CA ILE A 12 -8.26 2.09 -2.34
C ILE A 12 -8.50 3.56 -2.67
N ASN A 13 -9.22 3.83 -3.75
CA ASN A 13 -9.57 5.17 -4.18
C ASN A 13 -10.36 5.92 -3.11
N ASP A 14 -11.40 5.29 -2.58
CA ASP A 14 -12.28 5.88 -1.58
C ASP A 14 -11.53 6.17 -0.29
N LYS A 15 -10.64 5.26 0.12
CA LYS A 15 -9.79 5.48 1.30
C LYS A 15 -8.85 6.68 1.08
N ALA A 16 -8.14 6.71 -0.04
CA ALA A 16 -7.16 7.76 -0.37
C ALA A 16 -7.80 9.14 -0.56
N GLY A 17 -9.06 9.19 -0.99
CA GLY A 17 -9.84 10.41 -1.19
C GLY A 17 -10.71 10.82 0.00
N SER A 18 -10.82 10.01 1.05
CA SER A 18 -11.78 10.29 2.13
C SER A 18 -11.41 11.55 2.93
N ASN A 19 -12.40 12.45 3.09
CA ASN A 19 -12.21 13.70 3.83
C ASN A 19 -11.71 13.48 5.25
N MET A 20 -12.15 12.41 5.92
CA MET A 20 -11.69 12.04 7.26
C MET A 20 -10.20 11.67 7.27
N PHE A 21 -9.73 10.95 6.25
CA PHE A 21 -8.31 10.62 6.09
C PHE A 21 -7.49 11.88 5.82
N VAL A 22 -7.93 12.73 4.88
CA VAL A 22 -7.26 13.99 4.54
C VAL A 22 -7.23 14.96 5.73
N GLN A 23 -8.31 15.06 6.51
CA GLN A 23 -8.37 15.91 7.70
C GLN A 23 -7.50 15.38 8.83
N GLY A 24 -7.50 14.06 9.08
CA GLY A 24 -6.60 13.42 10.05
C GLY A 24 -5.12 13.65 9.74
N LEU A 25 -4.76 13.73 8.46
CA LEU A 25 -3.41 14.07 8.00
C LEU A 25 -3.05 15.54 8.19
N SER A 26 -4.01 16.44 7.99
CA SER A 26 -3.81 17.87 8.19
C SER A 26 -3.61 18.26 9.66
N GLY A 27 -4.21 17.49 10.59
CA GLY A 27 -4.07 17.70 12.04
C GLY A 27 -2.83 17.05 12.67
N ALA A 28 -2.22 16.05 12.00
CA ALA A 28 -1.11 15.28 12.55
C ALA A 28 0.20 15.54 11.77
N LEU A 29 0.97 16.53 12.21
CA LEU A 29 2.38 16.72 11.83
C LEU A 29 3.19 15.48 12.25
N GLY A 30 3.24 14.46 11.38
CA GLY A 30 3.94 13.20 11.68
C GLY A 30 3.20 11.92 11.33
N PHE A 31 1.95 11.97 10.88
CA PHE A 31 1.08 10.81 10.72
C PHE A 31 1.70 9.57 10.04
N PRO A 32 2.45 9.67 8.92
CA PRO A 32 3.08 8.49 8.33
C PRO A 32 4.11 7.87 9.28
N PHE A 33 4.92 8.68 9.98
CA PHE A 33 5.91 8.19 10.93
C PHE A 33 5.26 7.52 12.14
N THR A 34 4.20 8.11 12.70
CA THR A 34 3.46 7.53 13.83
C THR A 34 2.79 6.20 13.46
N LEU A 35 2.24 6.10 12.24
CA LEU A 35 1.68 4.86 11.71
C LEU A 35 2.71 3.71 11.64
N PHE A 36 3.95 4.00 11.23
CA PHE A 36 4.98 2.97 11.16
C PHE A 36 5.64 2.67 12.52
N ALA A 37 5.56 3.60 13.47
CA ALA A 37 6.03 3.40 14.84
C ALA A 37 5.04 2.59 15.69
N ASP A 38 3.75 2.62 15.36
CA ASP A 38 2.67 1.99 16.13
C ASP A 38 1.75 1.13 15.24
N ALA A 39 1.87 -0.19 15.39
CA ALA A 39 1.08 -1.17 14.64
C ALA A 39 -0.44 -1.05 14.91
N GLY A 40 -0.85 -0.64 16.11
CA GLY A 40 -2.26 -0.47 16.47
C GLY A 40 -2.88 0.77 15.83
N VAL A 41 -2.14 1.89 15.79
CA VAL A 41 -2.56 3.10 15.05
C VAL A 41 -2.71 2.78 13.57
N PHE A 42 -1.78 2.03 12.98
CA PHE A 42 -1.93 1.62 11.59
C PHE A 42 -3.08 0.65 11.35
N PHE A 43 -3.29 -0.33 12.23
CA PHE A 43 -4.44 -1.24 12.11
C PHE A 43 -5.75 -0.46 12.12
N THR A 44 -5.87 0.53 13.00
CA THR A 44 -7.04 1.42 13.06
C THR A 44 -7.27 2.15 11.73
N HIS A 45 -6.20 2.54 11.05
CA HIS A 45 -6.29 3.30 9.81
C HIS A 45 -6.44 2.43 8.55
N TYR A 46 -5.71 1.32 8.43
CA TYR A 46 -5.66 0.50 7.21
C TYR A 46 -6.22 -0.92 7.36
N GLY A 47 -6.43 -1.41 8.58
CA GLY A 47 -7.07 -2.69 8.85
C GLY A 47 -8.45 -2.85 8.16
N PRO A 48 -9.34 -1.85 8.21
CA PRO A 48 -10.61 -1.91 7.47
C PRO A 48 -10.42 -2.06 5.94
N MET A 49 -9.41 -1.41 5.37
CA MET A 49 -9.08 -1.52 3.94
C MET A 49 -8.57 -2.93 3.60
N LEU A 50 -7.66 -3.48 4.42
CA LEU A 50 -7.19 -4.86 4.26
C LEU A 50 -8.34 -5.86 4.31
N ASN A 51 -9.20 -5.75 5.32
CA ASN A 51 -10.31 -6.69 5.50
C ASN A 51 -11.35 -6.60 4.38
N SER A 52 -11.64 -5.40 3.89
CA SER A 52 -12.56 -5.22 2.74
C SER A 52 -11.98 -5.84 1.46
N ILE A 53 -10.66 -5.74 1.26
CA ILE A 53 -9.98 -6.37 0.12
C ILE A 53 -9.96 -7.90 0.26
N ARG A 54 -9.68 -8.42 1.46
CA ARG A 54 -9.69 -9.87 1.74
C ARG A 54 -11.05 -10.49 1.49
N GLU A 55 -12.12 -9.81 1.88
CA GLU A 55 -13.51 -10.23 1.63
C GLU A 55 -13.80 -10.40 0.13
N ILE A 56 -13.28 -9.53 -0.75
CA ILE A 56 -13.44 -9.67 -2.22
C ILE A 56 -12.87 -11.00 -2.74
N TYR A 57 -11.79 -11.48 -2.14
CA TYR A 57 -11.15 -12.75 -2.49
C TYR A 57 -11.68 -13.94 -1.68
N GLY A 58 -12.66 -13.75 -0.80
CA GLY A 58 -13.22 -14.80 0.05
C GLY A 58 -12.28 -15.25 1.17
N MET A 59 -11.35 -14.39 1.58
CA MET A 59 -10.40 -14.65 2.67
C MET A 59 -10.97 -14.20 4.02
N ASP A 60 -10.54 -14.84 5.11
CA ASP A 60 -10.94 -14.47 6.46
C ASP A 60 -10.42 -13.08 6.85
N LYS A 61 -11.00 -12.44 7.87
CA LYS A 61 -10.47 -11.14 8.34
C LYS A 61 -9.06 -11.32 8.90
N ALA A 62 -8.18 -10.41 8.55
CA ALA A 62 -6.83 -10.39 9.08
C ALA A 62 -6.84 -10.07 10.57
N GLU A 63 -6.16 -10.88 11.36
CA GLU A 63 -5.86 -10.58 12.76
C GLU A 63 -4.89 -9.39 12.86
N GLU A 64 -4.85 -8.73 14.02
CA GLU A 64 -3.97 -7.58 14.27
C GLU A 64 -2.49 -7.91 13.99
N GLY A 65 -2.06 -9.16 14.25
CA GLY A 65 -0.71 -9.65 13.98
C GLY A 65 -0.34 -9.76 12.50
N ALA A 66 -1.30 -9.89 11.58
CA ALA A 66 -1.04 -9.99 10.15
C ALA A 66 -0.41 -8.72 9.58
N LEU A 67 -0.83 -7.55 10.09
CA LEU A 67 -0.24 -6.27 9.69
C LEU A 67 1.20 -6.13 10.18
N LYS A 68 1.53 -6.66 11.37
CA LYS A 68 2.91 -6.69 11.86
C LYS A 68 3.83 -7.47 10.93
N THR A 69 3.36 -8.59 10.38
CA THR A 69 4.09 -9.41 9.40
C THR A 69 4.23 -8.70 8.05
N ILE A 70 3.20 -7.99 7.61
CA ILE A 70 3.29 -7.12 6.42
C ILE A 70 4.35 -6.03 6.67
N PHE A 71 4.35 -5.41 7.84
CA PHE A 71 5.30 -4.36 8.16
C PHE A 71 6.73 -4.83 8.32
N SER A 72 6.96 -5.96 8.95
CA SER A 72 8.32 -6.51 9.05
C SER A 72 8.88 -6.82 7.65
N GLY A 73 8.02 -7.17 6.70
CA GLY A 73 8.36 -7.33 5.29
C GLY A 73 8.58 -6.00 4.54
N CYS A 74 7.83 -4.95 4.87
CA CYS A 74 8.08 -3.58 4.40
C CYS A 74 9.39 -3.06 5.02
N GLY A 75 10.55 -3.39 4.43
CA GLY A 75 11.86 -3.07 5.01
C GLY A 75 12.02 -1.60 5.45
N LYS A 76 12.88 -1.35 6.44
CA LYS A 76 13.10 -0.01 7.04
C LYS A 76 13.51 1.05 6.01
N GLU A 77 14.27 0.68 5.00
CA GLU A 77 14.69 1.56 3.89
C GLU A 77 13.51 1.95 2.99
N VAL A 78 12.55 1.02 2.83
CA VAL A 78 11.34 1.25 2.05
C VAL A 78 10.40 2.21 2.76
N ILE A 79 10.28 2.05 4.08
CA ILE A 79 9.55 2.96 4.96
C ILE A 79 10.26 4.32 5.05
N ALA A 80 11.58 4.31 5.18
CA ALA A 80 12.39 5.52 5.28
C ALA A 80 12.34 6.35 4.00
N ASP A 81 12.36 5.75 2.81
CA ASP A 81 12.22 6.51 1.55
C ASP A 81 10.82 7.11 1.39
N LEU A 82 9.77 6.37 1.76
CA LEU A 82 8.39 6.88 1.79
C LEU A 82 8.25 8.07 2.74
N VAL A 83 9.05 8.09 3.80
CA VAL A 83 9.08 9.13 4.84
C VAL A 83 10.17 10.18 4.57
N ALA A 84 11.20 9.93 3.78
CA ALA A 84 12.32 10.84 3.52
C ALA A 84 11.92 11.94 2.52
N ASP A 85 10.91 11.68 1.67
CA ASP A 85 10.17 12.72 0.94
C ASP A 85 9.62 13.84 1.87
N LYS A 86 9.60 13.61 3.20
CA LYS A 86 9.21 14.54 4.27
C LYS A 86 10.29 15.52 4.73
N ILE A 87 11.51 15.55 4.19
CA ILE A 87 12.42 16.68 4.48
C ILE A 87 11.76 18.02 4.09
N ILE A 88 10.85 17.98 3.12
CA ILE A 88 9.96 19.08 2.70
C ILE A 88 8.74 19.24 3.63
N GLY A 89 8.33 18.17 4.32
CA GLY A 89 7.19 18.05 5.23
C GLY A 89 7.27 18.91 6.51
N ASN A 90 8.48 19.28 6.94
CA ASN A 90 8.70 20.12 8.12
C ASN A 90 8.65 21.63 7.81
N ILE A 91 8.45 22.01 6.54
CA ILE A 91 8.26 23.41 6.13
C ILE A 91 6.76 23.75 6.29
N PRO A 92 6.37 24.69 7.18
CA PRO A 92 4.96 24.89 7.58
C PRO A 92 3.96 25.09 6.42
N LEU A 93 4.34 25.77 5.34
CA LEU A 93 3.47 25.98 4.17
C LEU A 93 3.44 24.79 3.19
N VAL A 94 4.50 23.99 3.14
CA VAL A 94 4.67 22.91 2.15
C VAL A 94 4.33 21.54 2.75
N GLY A 95 4.35 21.46 4.09
CA GLY A 95 4.23 20.22 4.83
C GLY A 95 2.86 19.57 4.78
N ILE A 96 1.79 20.37 4.80
CA ILE A 96 0.43 19.82 4.75
C ILE A 96 0.15 19.17 3.37
N PRO A 97 0.38 19.84 2.23
CA PRO A 97 0.26 19.20 0.92
C PRO A 97 1.16 17.97 0.77
N ALA A 98 2.41 18.03 1.23
CA ALA A 98 3.34 16.91 1.13
C ALA A 98 2.89 15.70 1.96
N ASN A 99 2.36 15.92 3.17
CA ASN A 99 1.83 14.83 4.01
C ASN A 99 0.59 14.17 3.37
N VAL A 100 -0.29 14.96 2.75
CA VAL A 100 -1.46 14.42 2.02
C VAL A 100 -1.01 13.57 0.84
N VAL A 101 -0.07 14.06 0.02
CA VAL A 101 0.47 13.33 -1.13
C VAL A 101 1.16 12.04 -0.68
N CYS A 102 1.99 12.10 0.37
CA CYS A 102 2.65 10.93 0.94
C CYS A 102 1.63 9.87 1.41
N ALA A 103 0.57 10.29 2.09
CA ALA A 103 -0.43 9.38 2.61
C ALA A 103 -1.31 8.78 1.50
N GLN A 104 -1.61 9.55 0.46
CA GLN A 104 -2.26 9.03 -0.75
C GLN A 104 -1.37 7.98 -1.42
N ALA A 105 -0.10 8.29 -1.65
CA ALA A 105 0.84 7.34 -2.24
C ALA A 105 0.98 6.06 -1.41
N MET A 106 1.05 6.18 -0.08
CA MET A 106 1.08 5.05 0.84
C MET A 106 -0.20 4.22 0.80
N THR A 107 -1.37 4.86 0.80
CA THR A 107 -2.68 4.17 0.70
C THR A 107 -2.76 3.35 -0.57
N TRP A 108 -2.33 3.91 -1.70
CA TRP A 108 -2.29 3.18 -2.96
C TRP A 108 -1.32 2.01 -2.95
N ARG A 109 -0.11 2.20 -2.43
CA ARG A 109 0.90 1.13 -2.36
C ARG A 109 0.45 -0.03 -1.46
N LEU A 110 -0.08 0.29 -0.28
CA LEU A 110 -0.60 -0.71 0.66
C LEU A 110 -1.84 -1.40 0.12
N GLY A 111 -2.75 -0.66 -0.51
CA GLY A 111 -3.94 -1.21 -1.15
C GLY A 111 -3.60 -2.24 -2.22
N ILE A 112 -2.66 -1.92 -3.11
CA ILE A 112 -2.20 -2.84 -4.16
C ILE A 112 -1.54 -4.07 -3.52
N LEU A 113 -0.67 -3.86 -2.51
CA LEU A 113 -0.06 -4.96 -1.77
C LEU A 113 -1.11 -5.88 -1.15
N PHE A 114 -2.12 -5.33 -0.47
CA PHE A 114 -3.20 -6.10 0.15
C PHE A 114 -3.97 -6.89 -0.89
N GLY A 115 -4.25 -6.29 -2.06
CA GLY A 115 -4.88 -6.97 -3.18
C GLY A 115 -4.03 -8.16 -3.67
N MET A 116 -2.74 -7.95 -3.92
CA MET A 116 -1.84 -8.98 -4.42
C MET A 116 -1.59 -10.12 -3.42
N LEU A 117 -1.59 -9.82 -2.11
CA LEU A 117 -1.47 -10.85 -1.08
C LEU A 117 -2.77 -11.64 -0.95
N SER A 118 -3.92 -10.95 -0.93
CA SER A 118 -5.23 -11.59 -0.79
C SER A 118 -5.62 -12.42 -2.01
N SER A 119 -5.19 -12.02 -3.21
CA SER A 119 -5.40 -12.80 -4.44
C SER A 119 -4.57 -14.08 -4.49
N ARG A 120 -3.50 -14.18 -3.69
CA ARG A 120 -2.63 -15.35 -3.59
C ARG A 120 -3.19 -16.39 -2.62
N GLY A 121 -3.74 -15.94 -1.49
CA GLY A 121 -4.31 -16.81 -0.45
C GLY A 121 -4.04 -16.29 0.97
N GLU A 122 -4.33 -17.13 1.97
CA GLU A 122 -4.36 -16.76 3.38
C GLU A 122 -2.99 -16.38 3.97
N GLU A 123 -1.94 -17.09 3.58
CA GLU A 123 -0.62 -16.95 4.18
C GLU A 123 0.03 -15.59 3.81
N ILE A 124 0.64 -14.93 4.79
CA ILE A 124 1.38 -13.68 4.60
C ILE A 124 2.85 -13.95 4.93
N ASN A 125 3.71 -13.88 3.91
CA ASN A 125 5.15 -14.11 4.07
C ASN A 125 5.94 -12.79 3.97
N PRO A 126 6.77 -12.44 4.97
CA PRO A 126 7.55 -11.19 4.97
C PRO A 126 8.46 -10.98 3.76
N VAL A 127 9.06 -12.04 3.21
CA VAL A 127 9.95 -11.94 2.05
C VAL A 127 9.18 -11.51 0.82
N ASN A 128 8.03 -12.14 0.57
CA ASN A 128 7.13 -11.76 -0.53
C ASN A 128 6.59 -10.35 -0.34
N VAL A 129 6.25 -9.96 0.89
CA VAL A 129 5.84 -8.59 1.18
C VAL A 129 6.94 -7.59 0.79
N GLY A 130 8.19 -7.82 1.19
CA GLY A 130 9.29 -6.93 0.86
C GLY A 130 9.53 -6.79 -0.63
N LYS A 131 9.57 -7.92 -1.37
CA LYS A 131 9.72 -7.93 -2.82
C LYS A 131 8.56 -7.23 -3.52
N THR A 132 7.32 -7.53 -3.12
CA THR A 132 6.11 -6.95 -3.72
C THR A 132 6.03 -5.45 -3.48
N VAL A 133 6.33 -4.96 -2.27
CA VAL A 133 6.35 -3.52 -2.00
C VAL A 133 7.42 -2.82 -2.83
N ARG A 134 8.61 -3.42 -2.97
CA ARG A 134 9.66 -2.88 -3.84
C ARG A 134 9.19 -2.78 -5.29
N MET A 135 8.51 -3.81 -5.79
CA MET A 135 7.94 -3.83 -7.14
C MET A 135 6.90 -2.72 -7.32
N ILE A 136 5.93 -2.60 -6.40
CA ILE A 136 4.89 -1.58 -6.45
C ILE A 136 5.51 -0.17 -6.43
N ARG A 137 6.57 0.05 -5.65
CA ARG A 137 7.28 1.34 -5.64
C ARG A 137 7.91 1.69 -6.99
N LYS A 138 8.53 0.71 -7.66
CA LYS A 138 9.11 0.90 -9.00
C LYS A 138 8.02 1.11 -10.06
N ALA A 139 6.89 0.41 -9.94
CA ALA A 139 5.75 0.56 -10.85
C ALA A 139 5.03 1.91 -10.66
N PHE A 140 5.01 2.45 -9.44
CA PHE A 140 4.35 3.71 -9.09
C PHE A 140 5.31 4.63 -8.34
N PRO A 141 6.32 5.21 -9.03
CA PRO A 141 7.26 6.13 -8.42
C PRO A 141 6.57 7.45 -8.06
N GLN A 142 6.87 7.99 -6.88
CA GLN A 142 6.40 9.29 -6.44
C GLN A 142 7.59 10.25 -6.47
N SER A 143 7.77 10.96 -7.59
CA SER A 143 8.94 11.83 -7.79
C SER A 143 8.69 13.29 -7.40
N ASN A 144 7.43 13.70 -7.26
CA ASN A 144 7.05 15.05 -6.86
C ASN A 144 6.27 14.99 -5.54
N PRO A 145 6.80 15.52 -4.42
CA PRO A 145 6.14 15.45 -3.13
C PRO A 145 4.87 16.32 -3.02
N LEU A 146 4.60 17.20 -3.99
CA LEU A 146 3.45 18.10 -4.00
C LEU A 146 2.35 17.70 -4.99
N LEU A 147 2.60 16.69 -5.83
CA LEU A 147 1.63 16.24 -6.82
C LEU A 147 1.48 14.73 -6.78
N PHE A 148 0.40 14.26 -6.16
CA PHE A 148 0.04 12.86 -6.20
C PHE A 148 -0.39 12.44 -7.61
N LYS A 149 0.20 11.35 -8.12
CA LYS A 149 -0.22 10.72 -9.38
C LYS A 149 -0.96 9.44 -9.06
N LYS A 150 -2.29 9.48 -9.23
CA LYS A 150 -3.15 8.31 -9.03
C LYS A 150 -2.78 7.19 -10.01
N PRO A 151 -2.58 5.95 -9.54
CA PRO A 151 -2.45 4.77 -10.40
C PRO A 151 -3.63 4.64 -11.36
N ARG A 152 -3.38 4.22 -12.60
CA ARG A 152 -4.45 3.92 -13.55
C ARG A 152 -5.09 2.58 -13.21
N MET A 153 -6.41 2.49 -13.35
CA MET A 153 -7.19 1.26 -13.12
C MET A 153 -6.59 0.05 -13.86
N GLU A 154 -6.34 0.21 -15.16
CA GLU A 154 -5.76 -0.85 -16.01
C GLU A 154 -4.41 -1.37 -15.49
N THR A 155 -3.58 -0.50 -14.90
CA THR A 155 -2.28 -0.90 -14.35
C THR A 155 -2.46 -1.72 -13.07
N VAL A 156 -3.38 -1.31 -12.20
CA VAL A 156 -3.69 -2.03 -10.96
C VAL A 156 -4.31 -3.38 -11.27
N GLU A 157 -5.25 -3.43 -12.21
CA GLU A 157 -5.88 -4.67 -12.68
C GLU A 157 -4.85 -5.68 -13.18
N LYS A 158 -3.96 -5.27 -14.09
CA LYS A 158 -2.90 -6.13 -14.61
C LYS A 158 -2.00 -6.69 -13.52
N LEU A 159 -1.71 -5.91 -12.48
CA LEU A 159 -0.86 -6.38 -11.37
C LEU A 159 -1.58 -7.43 -10.51
N LEU A 160 -2.84 -7.19 -10.17
CA LEU A 160 -3.64 -8.10 -9.35
C LEU A 160 -3.93 -9.41 -10.10
N SER A 161 -4.38 -9.32 -11.34
CA SER A 161 -4.71 -10.49 -12.16
C SER A 161 -3.48 -11.33 -12.49
N ALA A 162 -2.30 -10.73 -12.61
CA ALA A 162 -1.06 -11.45 -12.92
C ALA A 162 -0.57 -12.36 -11.80
N VAL A 163 -1.09 -12.20 -10.58
CA VAL A 163 -0.66 -12.95 -9.40
C VAL A 163 -1.79 -13.71 -8.71
N GLU A 164 -3.03 -13.60 -9.19
CA GLU A 164 -4.19 -14.30 -8.61
C GLU A 164 -4.02 -15.82 -8.73
N GLY A 165 -4.25 -16.52 -7.61
CA GLY A 165 -4.17 -17.97 -7.53
C GLY A 165 -2.77 -18.56 -7.67
N LEU A 166 -1.71 -17.74 -7.77
CA LEU A 166 -0.35 -18.26 -7.83
C LEU A 166 0.07 -18.88 -6.50
N GLU A 167 0.63 -20.08 -6.56
CA GLU A 167 1.30 -20.66 -5.41
C GLU A 167 2.53 -19.85 -5.00
N PHE A 168 2.97 -20.04 -3.76
CA PHE A 168 4.05 -19.28 -3.13
C PHE A 168 5.27 -19.04 -4.04
N LYS A 169 5.86 -20.11 -4.60
CA LYS A 169 7.08 -20.04 -5.40
C LYS A 169 6.84 -19.40 -6.76
N ALA A 170 5.67 -19.62 -7.35
CA ALA A 170 5.29 -19.02 -8.63
C ALA A 170 5.06 -17.51 -8.47
N TYR A 171 4.44 -17.09 -7.36
CA TYR A 171 4.31 -15.69 -6.98
C TYR A 171 5.69 -15.04 -6.83
N GLU A 172 6.58 -15.63 -6.03
CA GLU A 172 7.93 -15.09 -5.81
C GLU A 172 8.70 -14.91 -7.12
N ASN A 173 8.75 -15.96 -7.95
CA ASN A 173 9.41 -15.91 -9.26
C ASN A 173 8.81 -14.83 -10.17
N LYS A 174 7.48 -14.63 -10.12
CA LYS A 174 6.79 -13.61 -10.92
C LYS A 174 7.18 -12.21 -10.46
N ILE A 175 7.25 -11.97 -9.16
CA ILE A 175 7.67 -10.67 -8.61
C ILE A 175 9.13 -10.39 -8.95
N ASP A 176 10.02 -11.38 -8.82
CA ASP A 176 11.43 -11.24 -9.19
C ASP A 176 11.59 -10.90 -10.68
N PHE A 177 10.89 -11.61 -11.57
CA PHE A 177 10.88 -11.30 -13.00
C PHE A 177 10.43 -9.85 -13.30
N ILE A 178 9.38 -9.38 -12.62
CA ILE A 178 8.89 -8.00 -12.80
C ILE A 178 9.92 -7.00 -12.25
N LEU A 179 10.53 -7.28 -11.10
CA LEU A 179 11.55 -6.44 -10.50
C LEU A 179 12.76 -6.27 -11.42
N ASP A 180 13.25 -7.37 -12.00
CA ASP A 180 14.36 -7.37 -12.95
C ASP A 180 14.03 -6.54 -14.20
N ALA A 181 12.80 -6.64 -14.70
CA ALA A 181 12.33 -5.84 -15.83
C ALA A 181 12.20 -4.34 -15.51
N LEU A 182 12.03 -3.99 -14.23
CA LEU A 182 11.92 -2.61 -13.77
C LEU A 182 13.27 -1.96 -13.40
N GLY A 183 14.39 -2.71 -13.44
CA GLY A 183 15.75 -2.21 -13.13
C GLY A 183 16.03 -2.21 -11.64
#